data_AF-A0A938VWL2-F1
#
_entry.id   AF-A0A938VWL2-F1
#
_cell.length_a   1.000
_cell.length_b   1.000
_cell.length_c   1.000
_cell.angle_alpha   90.00
_cell.angle_beta   90.00
_cell.angle_gamma   90.00
#
_symmetry.space_group_name_H-M   'P 1'
#
loop_
_entity.id
_entity.type
_entity.pdbx_description
1 polymer ?
#
loop_
_entity_poly.entity_id
_entity_poly.type
_entity_poly.pdbx_seq_one_letter_code
_entity_poly.pdbx_strand_id
1 'polypeptide(L)'
;MRIIVTGLIGQYPFGGVIWDYLQYLLGFRSLGHEVLYLEDSGAWPYDPEAGTITDDCSFALRSLKKIFANFDLPEAWVYRNGADGKFYGAGQSKAREWLRHGDLLVNVSSAGWLRDYDLRVGHRMFIDGDPVFCQIGLLDGSDPLYAGRLRDHDSHFTFGLSVG
;
A
#
# COMPACT_ATOMS: atom_id res chain seq x y z
N MET A 1 -7.41 8.21 15.53
CA MET A 1 -6.53 7.05 15.26
C MET A 1 -5.53 7.44 14.18
N ARG A 2 -4.36 6.81 14.19
CA ARG A 2 -3.35 6.83 13.13
C ARG A 2 -3.51 5.60 12.25
N ILE A 3 -3.93 5.83 11.01
CA ILE A 3 -4.30 4.78 10.05
C ILE A 3 -3.31 4.78 8.89
N ILE A 4 -2.69 3.64 8.64
CA ILE A 4 -1.83 3.39 7.48
C ILE A 4 -2.67 2.75 6.40
N VAL A 5 -2.61 3.25 5.17
CA VAL A 5 -3.20 2.60 3.99
C VAL A 5 -2.08 2.26 3.03
N THR A 6 -1.96 0.99 2.63
CA THR A 6 -1.00 0.59 1.60
C THR A 6 -1.64 0.53 0.23
N GLY A 7 -0.86 0.74 -0.82
CA GLY A 7 -1.35 0.68 -2.19
C GLY A 7 -0.24 0.67 -3.23
N LEU A 8 -0.65 0.83 -4.49
CA LEU A 8 0.20 0.77 -5.69
C LEU A 8 0.05 2.04 -6.58
N ILE A 9 -0.27 3.19 -5.98
CA ILE A 9 -0.45 4.46 -6.71
C ILE A 9 0.82 4.86 -7.47
N GLY A 10 2.00 4.72 -6.86
CA GLY A 10 3.29 5.03 -7.48
C GLY A 10 3.66 4.02 -8.56
N GLN A 11 3.42 2.74 -8.31
CA GLN A 11 3.66 1.64 -9.24
C GLN A 11 2.77 1.75 -10.48
N TYR A 12 1.51 2.11 -10.31
CA TYR A 12 0.51 2.21 -11.38
C TYR A 12 -0.30 3.50 -11.24
N PRO A 13 0.24 4.65 -11.70
CA PRO A 13 -0.40 5.97 -11.56
C PRO A 13 -1.52 6.19 -12.59
N PHE A 14 -2.39 5.18 -12.75
CA PHE A 14 -3.57 5.22 -13.61
C PHE A 14 -4.81 5.60 -12.79
N GLY A 15 -5.74 6.35 -13.38
CA GLY A 15 -6.89 6.91 -12.66
C GLY A 15 -7.69 5.88 -11.85
N GLY A 16 -7.89 4.67 -12.39
CA GLY A 16 -8.58 3.58 -11.68
C GLY A 16 -7.81 3.11 -10.44
N VAL A 17 -6.51 2.87 -10.59
CA VAL A 17 -5.65 2.42 -9.48
C VAL A 17 -5.46 3.50 -8.43
N ILE A 18 -5.34 4.77 -8.85
CA ILE A 18 -5.29 5.90 -7.93
C ILE A 18 -6.52 5.88 -7.02
N TRP A 19 -7.72 5.75 -7.59
CA TRP A 19 -8.96 5.77 -6.82
C TRP A 19 -9.19 4.53 -5.98
N ASP A 20 -8.70 3.36 -6.42
CA ASP A 20 -8.78 2.12 -5.65
C ASP A 20 -8.21 2.29 -4.23
N TYR A 21 -7.05 2.93 -4.11
CA TYR A 21 -6.38 3.16 -2.82
C TYR A 21 -6.75 4.50 -2.16
N LEU A 22 -6.80 5.59 -2.94
CA LEU A 22 -6.91 6.94 -2.39
C LEU A 22 -8.25 7.16 -1.68
N GLN A 23 -9.32 6.51 -2.13
CA GLN A 23 -10.64 6.66 -1.50
C GLN A 23 -10.65 6.25 -0.02
N TYR A 24 -9.89 5.22 0.36
CA TYR A 24 -9.79 4.78 1.75
C TYR A 24 -9.09 5.82 2.60
N LEU A 25 -7.96 6.32 2.10
CA LEU A 25 -7.17 7.34 2.77
C LEU A 25 -8.01 8.61 3.01
N LEU A 26 -8.74 9.07 1.99
CA LEU A 26 -9.61 10.25 2.10
C LEU A 26 -10.82 9.99 3.00
N GLY A 27 -11.45 8.81 2.90
CA GLY A 27 -12.56 8.43 3.76
C GLY A 27 -12.19 8.45 5.25
N PHE A 28 -11.06 7.83 5.61
CA PHE A 28 -10.56 7.86 6.99
C PHE A 28 -10.21 9.26 7.47
N ARG A 29 -9.61 10.10 6.61
CA ARG A 29 -9.37 11.51 6.93
C ARG A 29 -10.68 12.25 7.19
N SER A 30 -11.71 12.06 6.36
CA SER A 30 -13.02 12.67 6.53
C SER A 30 -13.73 12.24 7.81
N LEU A 31 -13.43 11.05 8.34
CA LEU A 31 -13.88 10.58 9.65
C LEU A 31 -13.07 11.16 10.83
N GLY A 32 -12.10 12.04 10.57
CA GLY A 32 -11.30 12.72 11.59
C GLY A 32 -10.06 11.93 12.06
N HIS A 33 -9.59 10.98 11.26
CA HIS A 33 -8.37 10.23 11.57
C HIS A 33 -7.11 10.86 10.95
N GLU A 34 -5.98 10.63 11.59
CA GLU A 34 -4.67 10.88 11.00
C GLU A 34 -4.34 9.74 10.05
N VAL A 35 -3.89 10.06 8.84
CA VAL A 35 -3.69 9.07 7.78
C VAL A 35 -2.27 9.13 7.22
N LEU A 36 -1.74 7.98 6.85
CA LEU A 36 -0.50 7.83 6.12
C LEU A 36 -0.67 6.81 5.00
N TYR A 37 -0.32 7.20 3.78
CA TYR A 37 -0.15 6.27 2.69
C TYR A 37 1.25 5.66 2.72
N LEU A 38 1.36 4.33 2.63
CA LEU A 38 2.63 3.63 2.59
C LEU A 38 2.68 2.66 1.42
N GLU A 39 3.54 2.95 0.45
CA GLU A 39 3.80 2.08 -0.68
C GLU A 39 5.15 1.39 -0.51
N ASP A 40 5.10 0.11 -0.14
CA ASP A 40 6.23 -0.81 -0.08
C ASP A 40 5.75 -2.20 -0.51
N SER A 41 5.67 -2.36 -1.83
CA SER A 41 5.33 -3.62 -2.50
C SER A 41 6.57 -4.47 -2.80
N GLY A 42 7.78 -3.95 -2.57
CA GLY A 42 9.03 -4.59 -2.99
C GLY A 42 9.22 -4.71 -4.51
N ALA A 43 8.29 -4.22 -5.32
CA ALA A 43 8.39 -4.25 -6.78
C ALA A 43 9.33 -3.16 -7.27
N TRP A 44 9.98 -3.42 -8.41
CA TRP A 44 10.68 -2.38 -9.15
C TRP A 44 9.64 -1.43 -9.77
N PRO A 45 9.91 -0.12 -9.78
CA PRO A 45 8.99 0.86 -10.32
C PRO A 45 8.71 0.61 -11.80
N TYR A 46 7.49 0.94 -12.22
CA TYR A 46 7.10 0.94 -13.62
C TYR A 46 7.07 2.39 -14.13
N ASP A 47 7.75 2.66 -15.24
CA ASP A 47 7.68 3.93 -15.95
C ASP A 47 6.62 3.81 -17.07
N PRO A 48 5.46 4.49 -16.94
CA PRO A 48 4.42 4.43 -17.95
C PRO A 48 4.72 5.21 -19.23
N GLU A 49 5.67 6.17 -19.20
CA GLU A 49 6.11 6.89 -20.41
C GLU A 49 7.05 6.02 -21.25
N ALA A 50 7.96 5.30 -20.58
CA ALA A 50 8.86 4.36 -21.24
C ALA A 50 8.23 2.98 -21.51
N GLY A 51 7.11 2.66 -20.84
CA GLY A 51 6.41 1.39 -20.96
C GLY A 51 7.21 0.20 -20.40
N THR A 52 8.03 0.42 -19.37
CA THR A 52 8.95 -0.61 -18.86
C THR A 52 9.12 -0.54 -17.34
N ILE A 53 9.51 -1.67 -16.76
CA ILE A 53 10.05 -1.72 -15.41
C ILE A 53 11.46 -1.10 -15.44
N THR A 54 11.77 -0.30 -14.42
CA THR A 54 13.01 0.48 -14.29
C THR A 54 13.50 0.48 -12.84
N ASP A 55 14.72 0.93 -12.58
CA ASP A 55 15.22 1.24 -11.24
C ASP A 55 14.95 2.71 -10.84
N ASP A 56 14.67 3.57 -11.82
CA ASP A 56 14.33 4.98 -11.65
C ASP A 56 12.86 5.16 -11.21
N CYS A 57 12.66 5.47 -9.93
CA CYS A 57 11.34 5.77 -9.39
C CYS A 57 10.87 7.22 -9.62
N SER A 58 11.58 8.05 -10.41
CA SER A 58 11.27 9.46 -10.58
C SER A 58 9.84 9.72 -11.06
N PHE A 59 9.28 8.87 -11.94
CA PHE A 59 7.89 9.01 -12.38
C PHE A 59 6.90 8.78 -11.23
N ALA A 60 7.08 7.70 -10.46
CA ALA A 60 6.28 7.38 -9.29
C ALA A 60 6.32 8.53 -8.27
N LEU A 61 7.51 9.08 -7.98
CA LEU A 61 7.69 10.18 -7.04
C LEU A 61 7.00 11.47 -7.50
N ARG A 62 7.12 11.84 -8.78
CA ARG A 62 6.41 13.01 -9.34
C ARG A 62 4.89 12.84 -9.23
N SER A 63 4.39 11.64 -9.52
CA SER A 63 2.97 11.31 -9.47
C SER A 63 2.42 11.38 -8.05
N LEU A 64 3.06 10.67 -7.11
CA LEU A 64 2.68 10.69 -5.68
C LEU A 64 2.71 12.12 -5.12
N LYS A 65 3.79 12.87 -5.35
CA LYS A 65 3.90 14.26 -4.89
C LYS A 65 2.75 15.12 -5.41
N LYS A 66 2.42 15.02 -6.71
CA LYS A 66 1.33 15.79 -7.33
C LYS A 66 -0.04 15.38 -6.77
N ILE A 67 -0.32 14.08 -6.70
CA ILE A 67 -1.60 13.56 -6.22
C ILE A 67 -1.83 14.00 -4.76
N PHE A 68 -0.87 13.75 -3.88
CA PHE A 68 -1.02 14.08 -2.46
C PHE A 68 -1.08 15.59 -2.20
N ALA A 69 -0.38 16.41 -2.98
CA ALA A 69 -0.53 17.87 -2.91
C ALA A 69 -1.93 18.33 -3.31
N ASN A 70 -2.53 17.75 -4.37
CA ASN A 70 -3.87 18.11 -4.85
C ASN A 70 -4.99 17.78 -3.84
N PHE A 71 -4.73 16.87 -2.91
CA PHE A 71 -5.67 16.50 -1.85
C PHE A 71 -5.26 17.06 -0.48
N ASP A 72 -4.41 18.08 -0.40
CA ASP A 72 -3.97 18.71 0.85
C ASP A 72 -3.33 17.73 1.84
N LEU A 73 -2.54 16.79 1.33
CA LEU A 73 -1.85 15.72 2.07
C LEU A 73 -0.35 15.60 1.71
N PRO A 74 0.41 16.70 1.49
CA PRO A 74 1.76 16.64 0.90
C PRO A 74 2.76 15.79 1.70
N GLU A 75 2.57 15.67 3.01
CA GLU A 75 3.45 14.93 3.94
C GLU A 75 2.86 13.60 4.43
N ALA A 76 1.73 13.17 3.86
CA ALA A 76 1.00 11.98 4.29
C ALA A 76 1.24 10.76 3.39
N TRP A 77 2.41 10.67 2.77
CA TRP A 77 2.81 9.50 1.99
C TRP A 77 4.28 9.13 2.20
N VAL A 78 4.56 7.83 2.09
CA VAL A 78 5.89 7.25 2.01
C VAL A 78 5.91 6.24 0.86
N TYR A 79 6.99 6.27 0.10
CA TYR A 79 7.28 5.29 -0.95
C TYR A 79 8.64 4.67 -0.69
N ARG A 80 8.74 3.34 -0.70
CA ARG A 80 10.01 2.62 -0.69
C ARG A 80 10.27 2.05 -2.08
N ASN A 81 11.36 2.48 -2.71
CA ASN A 81 11.74 1.98 -4.02
C ASN A 81 12.20 0.52 -3.92
N GLY A 82 11.58 -0.40 -4.65
CA GLY A 82 11.96 -1.81 -4.61
C GLY A 82 13.32 -2.12 -5.25
N ALA A 83 13.84 -1.22 -6.10
CA ALA A 83 15.13 -1.42 -6.77
C ALA A 83 16.33 -1.21 -5.84
N ASP A 84 16.30 -0.21 -4.95
CA ASP A 84 17.42 0.14 -4.08
C ASP A 84 17.07 0.24 -2.58
N GLY A 85 15.80 0.03 -2.22
CA GLY A 85 15.31 0.06 -0.86
C GLY A 85 15.22 1.45 -0.23
N LYS A 86 15.46 2.54 -0.98
CA LYS A 86 15.40 3.91 -0.45
C LYS A 86 13.97 4.36 -0.23
N PHE A 87 13.81 5.22 0.79
CA PHE A 87 12.54 5.79 1.18
C PHE A 87 12.42 7.24 0.72
N TYR A 88 11.23 7.61 0.27
CA TYR A 88 10.88 8.94 -0.24
C TYR A 88 9.58 9.44 0.40
N GLY A 89 9.20 10.69 0.08
CA GLY A 89 8.09 11.37 0.76
C GLY A 89 8.48 11.68 2.20
N ALA A 90 7.63 11.32 3.15
CA ALA A 90 7.89 11.56 4.57
C ALA A 90 8.99 10.65 5.18
N GLY A 91 9.53 9.71 4.40
CA GLY A 91 10.75 8.98 4.69
C GLY A 91 10.63 7.78 5.64
N GLN A 92 11.75 7.09 5.80
CA GLN A 92 11.83 5.81 6.52
C GLN A 92 11.43 5.91 7.99
N SER A 93 11.87 6.97 8.68
CA SER A 93 11.59 7.16 10.10
C SER A 93 10.09 7.22 10.38
N LYS A 94 9.33 7.95 9.55
CA LYS A 94 7.87 8.05 9.68
C LYS A 94 7.20 6.70 9.38
N ALA A 95 7.62 6.01 8.32
CA ALA A 95 7.08 4.68 8.00
C ALA A 95 7.23 3.70 9.17
N ARG A 96 8.43 3.63 9.75
CA ARG A 96 8.74 2.75 10.88
C ARG A 96 7.98 3.14 12.15
N GLU A 97 7.86 4.43 12.42
CA GLU A 97 7.11 4.94 13.57
C GLU A 97 5.62 4.58 13.46
N TRP A 98 5.01 4.79 12.30
CA TRP A 98 3.60 4.47 12.06
C TRP A 98 3.34 2.96 12.07
N LEU A 99 4.19 2.13 11.47
CA LEU A 99 4.02 0.67 11.51
C LEU A 99 4.24 0.07 12.92
N ARG A 100 4.95 0.79 13.80
CA ARG A 100 5.19 0.36 15.19
C ARG A 100 4.12 0.85 16.16
N HIS A 101 3.58 2.05 15.94
CA HIS A 101 2.73 2.75 16.91
C HIS A 101 1.36 3.16 16.35
N GLY A 102 1.08 2.87 15.08
CA GLY A 102 -0.21 3.12 14.47
C GLY A 102 -1.31 2.24 15.06
N ASP A 103 -2.55 2.71 14.94
CA ASP A 103 -3.70 1.99 15.47
C ASP A 103 -4.26 0.96 14.47
N LEU A 104 -4.17 1.26 13.18
CA LEU A 104 -4.73 0.43 12.10
C LEU A 104 -3.84 0.44 10.86
N LEU A 105 -3.53 -0.74 10.33
CA LEU A 105 -2.98 -0.94 9.00
C LEU A 105 -4.09 -1.48 8.09
N VAL A 106 -4.36 -0.80 6.99
CA VAL A 106 -5.28 -1.24 5.93
C VAL A 106 -4.44 -1.64 4.72
N ASN A 107 -4.25 -2.94 4.54
CA ASN A 107 -3.53 -3.53 3.42
C ASN A 107 -4.52 -3.87 2.30
N VAL A 108 -4.66 -2.95 1.35
CA VAL A 108 -5.55 -3.10 0.19
C VAL A 108 -4.83 -3.90 -0.90
N SER A 109 -5.49 -4.93 -1.43
CA SER A 109 -5.03 -5.84 -2.49
C SER A 109 -3.65 -6.46 -2.22
N SER A 110 -3.30 -6.67 -0.95
CA SER A 110 -1.99 -7.17 -0.51
C SER A 110 -0.82 -6.32 -1.04
N ALA A 111 -1.06 -5.05 -1.34
CA ALA A 111 -0.07 -4.14 -1.92
C ALA A 111 1.13 -3.91 -0.98
N GLY A 112 0.88 -3.91 0.34
CA GLY A 112 1.93 -3.80 1.35
C GLY A 112 2.60 -5.14 1.60
N TRP A 113 3.83 -5.30 1.09
CA TRP A 113 4.66 -6.47 1.41
C TRP A 113 5.35 -6.31 2.77
N LEU A 114 5.67 -5.06 3.14
CA LEU A 114 6.12 -4.66 4.47
C LEU A 114 7.21 -5.57 5.07
N ARG A 115 8.20 -5.92 4.24
CA ARG A 115 9.36 -6.72 4.67
C ARG A 115 10.32 -5.83 5.46
N ASP A 116 10.92 -6.40 6.50
CA ASP A 116 11.94 -5.75 7.34
C ASP A 116 11.43 -4.59 8.21
N TYR A 117 10.19 -4.68 8.68
CA TYR A 117 9.65 -3.80 9.71
C TYR A 117 9.36 -4.57 10.99
N ASP A 118 9.47 -3.86 12.11
CA ASP A 118 8.94 -4.33 13.39
C ASP A 118 7.45 -3.96 13.47
N LEU A 119 6.59 -4.73 12.78
CA LEU A 119 5.16 -4.46 12.76
C LEU A 119 4.57 -4.69 14.16
N ARG A 120 4.05 -3.61 14.76
CA ARG A 120 3.39 -3.58 16.08
C ARG A 120 2.11 -2.74 16.06
N VAL A 121 1.61 -2.45 14.86
CA VAL A 121 0.34 -1.77 14.63
C VAL A 121 -0.79 -2.47 15.39
N GLY A 122 -1.71 -1.70 15.96
CA GLY A 122 -2.76 -2.23 16.84
C GLY A 122 -3.67 -3.27 16.18
N HIS A 123 -3.99 -3.08 14.90
CA HIS A 123 -4.82 -4.01 14.11
C HIS A 123 -4.42 -4.01 12.65
N ARG A 124 -4.41 -5.18 12.01
CA ARG A 124 -4.09 -5.38 10.59
C ARG A 124 -5.34 -5.83 9.85
N MET A 125 -5.84 -4.96 9.00
CA MET A 125 -6.98 -5.18 8.13
C MET A 125 -6.50 -5.47 6.72
N PHE A 126 -6.95 -6.58 6.15
CA PHE A 126 -6.78 -6.91 4.74
C PHE A 126 -8.07 -6.60 3.98
N ILE A 127 -7.95 -5.95 2.82
CA ILE A 127 -9.06 -5.75 1.88
C ILE A 127 -8.65 -6.32 0.53
N ASP A 128 -9.34 -7.36 0.09
CA ASP A 128 -9.19 -7.96 -1.23
C ASP A 128 -9.95 -7.16 -2.30
N GLY A 129 -9.21 -6.35 -3.06
CA GLY A 129 -9.73 -5.62 -4.22
C GLY A 129 -9.72 -6.41 -5.53
N ASP A 130 -8.98 -7.53 -5.58
CA ASP A 130 -8.78 -8.38 -6.76
C ASP A 130 -9.28 -9.81 -6.48
N PRO A 131 -10.61 -9.99 -6.27
CA PRO A 131 -11.16 -11.30 -5.97
C PRO A 131 -10.86 -12.29 -7.09
N VAL A 132 -10.83 -13.57 -6.74
CA VAL A 132 -10.31 -14.71 -7.51
C VAL A 132 -8.79 -14.81 -7.47
N PHE A 133 -8.03 -13.77 -7.78
CA PHE A 133 -6.56 -13.85 -7.78
C PHE A 133 -6.00 -14.15 -6.39
N CYS A 134 -6.56 -13.49 -5.36
CA CYS A 134 -6.16 -13.75 -3.98
C CYS A 134 -6.47 -15.18 -3.53
N GLN A 135 -7.63 -15.71 -3.89
CA GLN A 135 -8.05 -17.08 -3.58
C GLN A 135 -7.17 -18.10 -4.29
N ILE A 136 -6.86 -17.88 -5.57
CA ILE A 136 -5.93 -18.74 -6.33
C ILE A 136 -4.56 -18.75 -5.64
N GLY A 137 -4.01 -17.58 -5.29
CA GLY A 137 -2.73 -17.49 -4.59
C GLY A 137 -2.76 -18.17 -3.21
N LEU A 138 -3.88 -18.14 -2.50
CA LEU A 138 -4.04 -18.85 -1.22
C LEU A 138 -4.07 -20.38 -1.37
N LEU A 139 -4.59 -20.88 -2.49
CA LEU A 139 -4.67 -22.30 -2.81
C LEU A 139 -3.39 -22.82 -3.47
N ASP A 140 -2.56 -21.93 -4.01
CA ASP A 140 -1.27 -22.25 -4.58
C ASP A 140 -0.25 -22.58 -3.47
N GLY A 141 -0.07 -23.87 -3.22
CA GLY A 141 0.91 -24.37 -2.26
C GLY A 141 2.37 -24.14 -2.65
N SER A 142 2.65 -23.60 -3.85
CA SER A 142 4.02 -23.31 -4.29
C SER A 142 4.58 -22.00 -3.72
N ASP A 143 3.71 -21.06 -3.28
CA ASP A 143 4.11 -19.82 -2.62
C ASP A 143 3.55 -19.73 -1.18
N PRO A 144 4.23 -20.35 -0.20
CA PRO A 144 3.81 -20.29 1.20
C PRO A 144 3.92 -18.88 1.78
N LEU A 145 4.73 -17.99 1.20
CA LEU A 145 4.88 -16.61 1.67
C LEU A 145 3.65 -15.77 1.36
N TYR A 146 3.03 -16.00 0.20
CA TYR A 146 1.78 -15.36 -0.17
C TYR A 146 0.69 -15.66 0.86
N ALA A 147 0.41 -16.95 1.10
CA ALA A 147 -0.61 -17.36 2.05
C ALA A 147 -0.29 -16.94 3.49
N GLY A 148 0.98 -16.99 3.89
CA GLY A 148 1.42 -16.52 5.21
C GLY A 148 1.12 -15.04 5.43
N ARG A 149 1.42 -14.18 4.46
CA ARG A 149 1.16 -12.74 4.54
C ARG A 149 -0.33 -12.42 4.65
N LEU A 150 -1.18 -13.07 3.88
CA LEU A 150 -2.63 -12.86 4.02
C LEU A 150 -3.12 -13.30 5.40
N ARG A 151 -2.69 -14.47 5.88
CA ARG A 151 -3.06 -15.01 7.20
C ARG A 151 -2.55 -14.17 8.37
N ASP A 152 -1.50 -13.36 8.17
CA ASP A 152 -0.95 -12.46 9.18
C ASP A 152 -1.83 -11.21 9.42
N HIS A 153 -3.00 -11.08 8.80
CA HIS A 153 -3.95 -10.01 9.11
C HIS A 153 -4.97 -10.47 10.15
N ASP A 154 -5.43 -9.55 10.97
CA ASP A 154 -6.37 -9.81 12.07
C ASP A 154 -7.85 -9.79 11.59
N SER A 155 -8.12 -9.20 10.41
CA SER A 155 -9.43 -9.20 9.77
C SER A 155 -9.31 -9.13 8.25
N HIS A 156 -10.27 -9.74 7.53
CA HIS A 156 -10.27 -9.86 6.08
C HIS A 156 -11.61 -9.39 5.50
N PHE A 157 -11.54 -8.54 4.48
CA PHE A 157 -12.66 -8.03 3.71
C PHE A 157 -12.41 -8.28 2.22
N THR A 158 -13.46 -8.34 1.41
CA THR A 158 -13.34 -8.51 -0.05
C THR A 158 -14.45 -7.78 -0.78
N PHE A 159 -14.17 -7.28 -1.99
CA PHE A 159 -15.20 -6.82 -2.91
C PHE A 159 -15.99 -7.98 -3.53
N GLY A 160 -15.43 -9.20 -3.50
CA GLY A 160 -15.98 -10.41 -4.12
C GLY A 160 -16.74 -11.33 -3.16
N LEU A 161 -17.56 -10.82 -2.23
CA LEU A 161 -18.28 -11.64 -1.24
C LEU A 161 -19.16 -12.75 -1.84
N SER A 162 -19.56 -12.62 -3.12
CA SER A 162 -20.38 -13.62 -3.84
C SER A 162 -19.61 -14.38 -4.93
N VAL A 163 -18.32 -14.09 -5.10
CA VAL A 163 -17.44 -14.71 -6.13
C VAL A 163 -16.28 -15.46 -5.44
N GLY A 164 -16.32 -15.57 -4.11
CA GLY A 164 -15.35 -16.28 -3.26
C GLY A 164 -15.95 -17.52 -2.62
#